data_AF-A0A432MH95-F1
#
_entry.id   AF-A0A432MH95-F1
#
_cell.length_a   1.000
_cell.length_b   1.000
_cell.length_c   1.000
_cell.angle_alpha   90.00
_cell.angle_beta   90.00
_cell.angle_gamma   90.00
#
_symmetry.space_group_name_H-M   'P 1'
#
loop_
_entity.id
_entity.type
_entity.pdbx_description
1 polymer ?
#
loop_
_entity_poly.entity_id
_entity_poly.type
_entity_poly.pdbx_seq_one_letter_code
_entity_poly.pdbx_strand_id
1 'polypeptide(L)'
;MGSYRLEGPKPARMYEVILPKKLGYFGKIEEVLEDLFDEDAIRSVPYVRQVIAAARSRDPNFDEHAWVRTLCEASRGYSIYEMDGRYLSADGPIDERVLVFRFIFHNPTAPPNAAVRTDLLAASLEIVNFLVAHRFAEELGVEEEIWFLEYTEPRLAIWRKVDDPLPLDPAPEADR
;
A
#
# COMPACT_ATOMS: atom_id res chain seq x y z
N MET A 1 -3.10 -7.38 -31.89
CA MET A 1 -2.56 -7.73 -30.57
C MET A 1 -2.19 -6.43 -29.90
N GLY A 2 -2.70 -6.14 -28.70
CA GLY A 2 -2.32 -4.89 -28.01
C GLY A 2 -0.81 -4.88 -27.76
N SER A 3 -0.17 -3.77 -28.06
CA SER A 3 1.22 -3.57 -27.69
C SER A 3 1.33 -3.39 -26.16
N TYR A 4 2.39 -3.92 -25.56
CA TYR A 4 2.63 -3.81 -24.11
C TYR A 4 3.99 -3.17 -23.86
N ARG A 5 4.10 -2.43 -22.76
CA ARG A 5 5.36 -1.84 -22.31
C ARG A 5 5.58 -2.04 -20.82
N LEU A 6 6.85 -2.12 -20.44
CA LEU A 6 7.27 -2.12 -19.04
C LEU A 6 7.49 -0.67 -18.60
N GLU A 7 6.76 -0.23 -17.58
CA GLU A 7 6.90 1.10 -16.97
C GLU A 7 7.65 0.98 -15.64
N GLY A 8 8.83 1.59 -15.53
CA GLY A 8 9.67 1.55 -14.33
C GLY A 8 11.16 1.43 -14.68
N PRO A 9 12.03 1.07 -13.71
CA PRO A 9 11.73 0.79 -12.30
C PRO A 9 11.36 2.04 -11.51
N LYS A 10 10.28 1.97 -10.72
CA LYS A 10 9.83 3.04 -9.82
C LYS A 10 10.22 2.75 -8.37
N PRO A 11 10.48 3.78 -7.55
CA PRO A 11 10.58 3.60 -6.10
C PRO A 11 9.28 3.03 -5.53
N ALA A 12 9.41 2.07 -4.61
CA ALA A 12 8.32 1.50 -3.85
C ALA A 12 8.73 1.35 -2.38
N ARG A 13 7.76 1.04 -1.52
CA ARG A 13 7.97 0.47 -0.19
C ARG A 13 7.26 -0.87 -0.13
N MET A 14 7.86 -1.82 0.58
CA MET A 14 7.26 -3.12 0.79
C MET A 14 7.40 -3.49 2.26
N TYR A 15 6.30 -3.94 2.83
CA TYR A 15 6.22 -4.33 4.23
C TYR A 15 5.66 -5.74 4.33
N GLU A 16 6.12 -6.50 5.31
CA GLU A 16 5.51 -7.75 5.69
C GLU A 16 5.14 -7.72 7.17
N VAL A 17 3.90 -8.12 7.46
CA VAL A 17 3.44 -8.41 8.81
C VAL A 17 3.22 -9.91 8.89
N ILE A 18 3.85 -10.56 9.86
CA ILE A 18 3.80 -12.01 10.03
C ILE A 18 3.24 -12.32 11.41
N LEU A 19 2.29 -13.25 11.48
CA LEU A 19 1.69 -13.71 12.74
C LEU A 19 1.37 -15.22 12.71
N PRO A 20 1.40 -15.91 13.86
CA PRO A 20 1.02 -17.32 13.95
C PRO A 20 -0.42 -17.57 13.50
N LYS A 21 -0.63 -18.63 12.71
CA LYS A 21 -1.97 -19.02 12.27
C LYS A 21 -2.72 -19.71 13.41
N LYS A 22 -3.61 -18.99 14.09
CA LYS A 22 -4.53 -19.55 15.10
C LYS A 22 -5.97 -19.59 14.59
N LEU A 23 -6.75 -20.58 15.02
CA LEU A 23 -8.18 -20.72 14.68
C LEU A 23 -8.97 -19.52 15.24
N GLY A 24 -9.72 -18.83 14.37
CA GLY A 24 -10.60 -17.71 14.74
C GLY A 24 -10.15 -16.32 14.29
N TYR A 25 -8.95 -16.18 13.70
CA TYR A 25 -8.42 -14.87 13.29
C TYR A 25 -9.03 -14.32 11.99
N PHE A 26 -9.54 -15.18 11.11
CA PHE A 26 -9.90 -14.79 9.74
C PHE A 26 -10.87 -13.60 9.63
N GLY A 27 -11.95 -13.57 10.44
CA GLY A 27 -12.90 -12.44 10.39
C GLY A 27 -12.28 -11.11 10.82
N LYS A 28 -11.50 -11.13 11.91
CA LYS A 28 -10.79 -9.94 12.41
C LYS A 28 -9.68 -9.49 11.46
N ILE A 29 -9.04 -10.44 10.77
CA ILE A 29 -7.99 -10.13 9.79
C ILE A 29 -8.57 -9.31 8.64
N GLU A 30 -9.71 -9.71 8.09
CA GLU A 30 -10.36 -8.98 6.99
C GLU A 30 -10.72 -7.55 7.44
N GLU A 31 -11.35 -7.40 8.60
CA GLU A 31 -11.71 -6.08 9.15
C GLU A 31 -10.50 -5.15 9.31
N VAL A 32 -9.37 -5.66 9.80
CA VAL A 32 -8.13 -4.88 9.97
C VAL A 32 -7.52 -4.48 8.62
N LEU A 33 -7.61 -5.35 7.62
CA LEU A 33 -7.03 -5.08 6.29
C LEU A 33 -7.90 -4.12 5.46
N GLU A 34 -9.21 -4.07 5.68
CA GLU A 34 -10.11 -3.12 5.02
C GLU A 34 -9.81 -1.67 5.42
N ASP A 35 -9.33 -1.42 6.65
CA ASP A 35 -8.91 -0.08 7.10
C ASP A 35 -7.82 0.54 6.21
N LEU A 36 -7.02 -0.27 5.51
CA LEU A 36 -6.01 0.23 4.57
C LEU A 36 -6.59 0.92 3.34
N PHE A 37 -7.88 0.71 3.07
CA PHE A 37 -8.61 1.32 1.97
C PHE A 37 -9.67 2.32 2.44
N ASP A 38 -9.86 2.46 3.75
CA ASP A 38 -10.78 3.41 4.36
C ASP A 38 -10.07 4.76 4.60
N GLU A 39 -10.58 5.81 3.96
CA GLU A 39 -10.00 7.16 4.09
C GLU A 39 -10.09 7.71 5.53
N ASP A 40 -11.15 7.38 6.27
CA ASP A 40 -11.35 7.84 7.65
C ASP A 40 -10.43 7.08 8.62
N ALA A 41 -10.21 5.78 8.39
CA ALA A 41 -9.19 5.02 9.11
C ALA A 41 -7.80 5.62 8.87
N ILE A 42 -7.44 5.96 7.63
CA ILE A 42 -6.17 6.63 7.31
C ILE A 42 -6.07 8.00 8.00
N ARG A 43 -7.15 8.78 8.03
CA ARG A 43 -7.19 10.07 8.76
C ARG A 43 -7.01 9.89 10.26
N SER A 44 -7.36 8.73 10.82
CA SER A 44 -7.21 8.47 12.26
C SER A 44 -5.74 8.30 12.67
N VAL A 45 -4.87 7.89 11.73
CA VAL A 45 -3.44 7.63 11.99
C VAL A 45 -2.76 8.90 12.54
N PRO A 46 -2.14 8.87 13.73
CA PRO A 46 -1.55 10.05 14.37
C PRO A 46 -0.52 10.77 13.49
N TYR A 47 0.34 10.02 12.80
CA TYR A 47 1.32 10.57 11.87
C TYR A 47 0.64 11.32 10.71
N VAL A 48 -0.39 10.72 10.10
CA VAL A 48 -1.14 11.33 9.00
C VAL A 48 -1.78 12.65 9.44
N ARG A 49 -2.39 12.67 10.63
CA ARG A 49 -2.96 13.90 11.21
C ARG A 49 -1.93 15.02 11.36
N GLN A 50 -0.71 14.68 11.80
CA GLN A 50 0.39 15.64 11.93
C GLN A 50 0.84 16.16 10.57
N VAL A 51 0.99 15.29 9.57
CA VAL A 51 1.37 15.66 8.20
C VAL A 51 0.33 16.59 7.58
N ILE A 52 -0.95 16.26 7.70
CA ILE A 52 -2.07 17.08 7.22
C ILE A 52 -2.07 18.46 7.91
N ALA A 53 -1.94 18.51 9.24
CA ALA A 53 -1.88 19.77 9.97
C ALA A 53 -0.70 20.65 9.52
N ALA A 54 0.47 20.04 9.31
CA ALA A 54 1.66 20.73 8.81
C ALA A 54 1.55 21.15 7.34
N ALA A 55 0.75 20.45 6.52
CA ALA A 55 0.49 20.83 5.13
C ALA A 55 -0.48 22.03 5.08
N ARG A 56 -1.59 21.97 5.83
CA ARG A 56 -2.57 23.05 5.96
C ARG A 56 -1.96 24.37 6.47
N SER A 57 -0.96 24.29 7.36
CA SER A 57 -0.28 25.50 7.85
C SER A 57 0.66 26.14 6.82
N ARG A 58 1.16 25.36 5.86
CA ARG A 58 2.06 25.83 4.79
C ARG A 58 1.31 26.27 3.54
N ASP A 59 0.18 25.63 3.24
CA ASP A 59 -0.64 25.91 2.06
C ASP A 59 -2.13 26.01 2.46
N PRO A 60 -2.72 27.21 2.48
CA PRO A 60 -4.14 27.41 2.73
C PRO A 60 -5.06 26.73 1.70
N ASN A 61 -4.56 26.39 0.51
CA ASN A 61 -5.30 25.69 -0.54
C ASN A 61 -5.03 24.17 -0.54
N PHE A 62 -4.42 23.64 0.51
CA PHE A 62 -4.15 22.21 0.63
C PHE A 62 -5.45 21.39 0.56
N ASP A 63 -5.59 20.59 -0.50
CA ASP A 63 -6.69 19.65 -0.67
C ASP A 63 -6.39 18.34 0.06
N GLU A 64 -6.88 18.25 1.31
CA GLU A 64 -6.75 17.05 2.13
C GLU A 64 -7.45 15.83 1.54
N HIS A 65 -8.63 16.01 0.95
CA HIS A 65 -9.38 14.88 0.39
C HIS A 65 -8.62 14.27 -0.77
N ALA A 66 -8.09 15.10 -1.67
CA ALA A 66 -7.23 14.60 -2.75
C ALA A 66 -5.97 13.94 -2.20
N TRP A 67 -5.37 14.47 -1.13
CA TRP A 67 -4.17 13.92 -0.52
C TRP A 67 -4.41 12.52 0.09
N VAL A 68 -5.45 12.36 0.91
CA VAL A 68 -5.83 11.08 1.53
C VAL A 68 -6.21 10.06 0.46
N ARG A 69 -7.00 10.45 -0.54
CA ARG A 69 -7.34 9.56 -1.66
C ARG A 69 -6.08 9.08 -2.41
N THR A 70 -5.13 9.98 -2.65
CA THR A 70 -3.86 9.61 -3.31
C THR A 70 -3.05 8.63 -2.46
N LEU A 71 -3.17 8.72 -1.13
CA LEU A 71 -2.54 7.78 -0.21
C LEU A 71 -3.20 6.39 -0.25
N CYS A 72 -4.53 6.31 -0.33
CA CYS A 72 -5.24 5.05 -0.62
C CYS A 72 -4.79 4.45 -1.96
N GLU A 73 -4.71 5.27 -3.01
CA GLU A 73 -4.27 4.85 -4.34
C GLU A 73 -2.79 4.42 -4.40
N ALA A 74 -1.96 4.94 -3.49
CA ALA A 74 -0.57 4.54 -3.37
C ALA A 74 -0.42 3.11 -2.83
N SER A 75 -1.41 2.62 -2.08
CA SER A 75 -1.53 1.20 -1.72
C SER A 75 -1.97 0.41 -2.96
N ARG A 76 -1.11 -0.49 -3.45
CA ARG A 76 -1.46 -1.39 -4.58
C ARG A 76 -2.20 -2.65 -4.16
N GLY A 77 -2.53 -2.75 -2.89
CA GLY A 77 -3.12 -3.93 -2.29
C GLY A 77 -2.12 -4.73 -1.48
N TYR A 78 -2.63 -5.83 -0.93
CA TYR A 78 -1.87 -6.75 -0.14
C TYR A 78 -2.01 -8.17 -0.70
N SER A 79 -1.05 -9.02 -0.36
CA SER A 79 -1.17 -10.47 -0.57
C SER A 79 -1.07 -11.19 0.76
N ILE A 80 -1.93 -12.18 0.96
CA ILE A 80 -1.90 -13.07 2.12
C ILE A 80 -1.40 -14.43 1.65
N TYR A 81 -0.42 -15.00 2.33
CA TYR A 81 0.00 -16.36 2.09
C TYR A 81 0.41 -17.06 3.38
N GLU A 82 0.32 -18.38 3.37
CA GLU A 82 0.69 -19.23 4.50
C GLU A 82 2.09 -19.78 4.30
N MET A 83 2.87 -19.82 5.37
CA MET A 83 4.20 -20.40 5.37
C MET A 83 4.38 -21.30 6.60
N ASP A 84 4.86 -22.53 6.36
CA ASP A 84 5.38 -23.39 7.42
C ASP A 84 6.86 -23.04 7.62
N GLY A 85 7.27 -22.81 8.86
CA GLY A 85 8.64 -22.43 9.18
C GLY A 85 9.08 -22.91 10.56
N ARG A 86 10.39 -22.85 10.78
CA ARG A 86 11.00 -23.11 12.08
C ARG A 86 11.59 -21.82 12.60
N TYR A 87 11.03 -21.31 13.69
CA TYR A 87 11.36 -20.01 14.27
C TYR A 87 12.01 -20.17 15.64
N LEU A 88 12.68 -19.13 16.13
CA LEU A 88 13.28 -19.12 17.45
C LEU A 88 12.36 -18.35 18.41
N SER A 89 11.82 -19.02 19.43
CA SER A 89 11.14 -18.39 20.55
C SER A 89 12.04 -18.34 21.80
N ALA A 90 11.58 -17.70 22.87
CA ALA A 90 12.29 -17.66 24.15
C ALA A 90 12.55 -19.06 24.74
N ASP A 91 11.65 -20.02 24.47
CA ASP A 91 11.74 -21.40 24.98
C ASP A 91 12.48 -22.36 24.03
N GLY A 92 12.96 -21.86 22.89
CA GLY A 92 13.71 -22.63 21.90
C GLY A 92 13.07 -22.62 20.51
N PRO A 93 13.55 -23.47 19.59
CA PRO A 93 13.03 -23.50 18.24
C PRO A 93 11.62 -24.12 18.20
N ILE A 94 10.70 -23.43 17.53
CA ILE A 94 9.31 -23.85 17.32
C ILE A 94 9.05 -24.09 15.84
N ASP A 95 8.35 -25.17 15.51
CA ASP A 95 7.80 -25.38 14.17
C ASP A 95 6.40 -24.80 14.15
N GLU A 96 6.16 -23.80 13.30
CA GLU A 96 4.90 -23.06 13.30
C GLU A 96 4.44 -22.69 11.89
N ARG A 97 3.12 -22.67 11.71
CA ARG A 97 2.48 -22.13 10.52
C ARG A 97 2.12 -20.68 10.75
N VAL A 98 2.57 -19.80 9.87
CA VAL A 98 2.33 -18.36 9.97
C VAL A 98 1.53 -17.85 8.77
N LEU A 99 0.82 -16.75 8.99
CA LEU A 99 0.23 -15.92 7.96
C LEU A 99 1.18 -14.76 7.67
N VAL A 100 1.46 -14.52 6.39
CA VAL A 100 2.26 -13.40 5.92
C VAL A 100 1.38 -12.46 5.12
N PHE A 101 1.31 -11.20 5.57
CA PHE A 101 0.63 -10.10 4.89
C PHE A 101 1.69 -9.21 4.25
N ARG A 102 1.77 -9.20 2.92
CA ARG A 102 2.70 -8.36 2.19
C ARG A 102 1.98 -7.16 1.59
N PHE A 103 2.48 -5.97 1.89
CA PHE A 103 1.96 -4.70 1.40
C PHE A 103 2.94 -4.08 0.43
N ILE A 104 2.44 -3.51 -0.68
CA ILE A 104 3.26 -2.81 -1.67
C ILE A 104 2.70 -1.41 -1.86
N PHE A 105 3.54 -0.42 -1.61
CA PHE A 105 3.23 0.99 -1.81
C PHE A 105 4.10 1.56 -2.91
N HIS A 106 3.51 2.34 -3.80
CA HIS A 106 4.28 3.21 -4.70
C HIS A 106 3.48 4.47 -4.97
N ASN A 107 4.16 5.60 -5.20
CA ASN A 107 3.46 6.83 -5.55
C ASN A 107 2.76 6.67 -6.92
N PRO A 108 1.46 6.99 -7.05
CA PRO A 108 0.82 7.04 -8.36
C PRO A 108 1.56 8.06 -9.25
N THR A 109 1.52 7.84 -10.56
CA THR A 109 2.18 8.76 -11.51
C THR A 109 1.50 10.12 -11.39
N ALA A 110 2.16 11.11 -10.79
CA ALA A 110 1.58 12.42 -10.57
C ALA A 110 1.18 13.07 -11.90
N PRO A 111 -0.02 13.69 -12.01
CA PRO A 111 -0.29 14.59 -13.11
C PRO A 111 0.69 15.77 -13.06
N PRO A 112 1.03 16.37 -14.22
CA PRO A 112 2.12 17.34 -14.36
C PRO A 112 2.02 18.62 -13.49
N ASN A 113 0.91 18.84 -12.77
CA ASN A 113 0.65 20.04 -11.97
C ASN A 113 0.57 19.83 -10.45
N ALA A 114 0.93 18.65 -9.91
CA ALA A 114 0.93 18.45 -8.46
C ALA A 114 2.14 19.13 -7.79
N ALA A 115 1.97 20.40 -7.40
CA ALA A 115 3.00 21.22 -6.74
C ALA A 115 3.48 20.66 -5.39
N VAL A 116 2.75 19.72 -4.80
CA VAL A 116 3.16 19.04 -3.58
C VAL A 116 3.73 17.67 -3.96
N ARG A 117 5.06 17.59 -4.08
CA ARG A 117 5.77 16.30 -3.97
C ARG A 117 5.65 15.81 -2.53
N THR A 118 4.47 15.37 -2.11
CA THR A 118 4.36 14.64 -0.85
C THR A 118 5.03 13.30 -1.06
N ASP A 119 6.00 12.98 -0.21
CA ASP A 119 6.52 11.62 -0.10
C ASP A 119 5.46 10.76 0.60
N LEU A 120 4.47 10.26 -0.15
CA LEU A 120 3.42 9.38 0.40
C LEU A 120 4.03 8.07 0.92
N LEU A 121 5.19 7.66 0.40
CA LEU A 121 5.95 6.52 0.90
C LEU A 121 6.45 6.77 2.33
N ALA A 122 6.72 8.01 2.72
CA ALA A 122 7.09 8.32 4.10
C ALA A 122 5.94 8.05 5.09
N ALA A 123 4.68 8.17 4.65
CA ALA A 123 3.51 7.84 5.47
C ALA A 123 3.21 6.32 5.49
N SER A 124 3.66 5.56 4.51
CA SER A 124 3.28 4.15 4.35
C SER A 124 3.71 3.24 5.51
N LEU A 125 4.89 3.47 6.10
CA LEU A 125 5.33 2.74 7.29
C LEU A 125 4.34 2.91 8.46
N GLU A 126 3.99 4.15 8.75
CA GLU A 126 3.11 4.48 9.87
C GLU A 126 1.69 3.98 9.66
N ILE A 127 1.23 3.92 8.41
CA ILE A 127 -0.07 3.34 8.06
C ILE A 127 -0.08 1.84 8.33
N VAL A 128 0.90 1.08 7.83
CA VAL A 128 0.95 -0.37 8.09
C VAL A 128 1.18 -0.64 9.57
N ASN A 129 2.06 0.12 10.21
CA ASN A 129 2.33 -0.04 11.63
C ASN A 129 1.07 0.21 12.48
N PHE A 130 0.35 1.31 12.24
CA PHE A 130 -0.79 1.70 13.06
C PHE A 130 -2.08 0.95 12.70
N LEU A 131 -2.42 0.85 11.43
CA LEU A 131 -3.68 0.22 11.01
C LEU A 131 -3.61 -1.30 10.96
N VAL A 132 -2.42 -1.90 10.83
CA VAL A 132 -2.26 -3.36 10.72
C VAL A 132 -1.59 -3.93 11.96
N ALA A 133 -0.32 -3.59 12.20
CA ALA A 133 0.46 -4.26 13.25
C ALA A 133 -0.12 -3.97 14.64
N HIS A 134 -0.42 -2.70 14.94
CA HIS A 134 -1.02 -2.32 16.21
C HIS A 134 -2.43 -2.91 16.38
N ARG A 135 -3.28 -2.81 15.36
CA ARG A 135 -4.64 -3.40 15.43
C ARG A 135 -4.60 -4.92 15.57
N PHE A 136 -3.72 -5.64 14.88
CA PHE A 136 -3.57 -7.08 15.10
C PHE A 136 -3.13 -7.39 16.52
N ALA A 137 -2.21 -6.61 17.08
CA ALA A 137 -1.77 -6.78 18.45
C ALA A 137 -2.96 -6.64 19.42
N GLU A 138 -3.74 -5.56 19.30
CA GLU A 138 -4.91 -5.29 20.15
C GLU A 138 -6.05 -6.31 19.96
N GLU A 139 -6.38 -6.66 18.72
CA GLU A 139 -7.54 -7.48 18.39
C GLU A 139 -7.31 -8.98 18.59
N LEU A 140 -6.06 -9.43 18.42
CA LEU A 140 -5.70 -10.85 18.44
C LEU A 140 -4.87 -11.24 19.67
N GLY A 141 -4.34 -10.26 20.44
CA GLY A 141 -3.52 -10.49 21.63
C GLY A 141 -2.19 -11.19 21.31
N VAL A 142 -1.51 -10.71 20.27
CA VAL A 142 -0.31 -11.32 19.66
C VAL A 142 0.89 -10.37 19.68
N GLU A 143 0.95 -9.44 20.63
CA GLU A 143 1.95 -8.38 20.74
C GLU A 143 3.40 -8.91 20.63
N GLU A 144 3.68 -10.08 21.20
CA GLU A 144 5.01 -10.70 21.20
C GLU A 144 5.24 -11.69 20.04
N GLU A 145 4.21 -11.91 19.21
CA GLU A 145 4.20 -12.89 18.11
C GLU A 145 4.08 -12.23 16.73
N ILE A 146 4.01 -10.89 16.65
CA ILE A 146 4.03 -10.16 15.37
C ILE A 146 5.47 -9.86 14.96
N TRP A 147 5.83 -10.27 13.75
CA TRP A 147 7.05 -9.79 13.09
C TRP A 147 6.71 -8.78 12.01
N PHE A 148 7.30 -7.60 12.10
CA PHE A 148 7.21 -6.54 11.10
C PHE A 148 8.52 -6.42 10.34
N LEU A 149 8.48 -6.58 9.01
CA LEU A 149 9.64 -6.46 8.15
C LEU A 149 9.45 -5.28 7.18
N GLU A 150 10.46 -4.43 7.08
CA GLU A 150 10.55 -3.39 6.06
C GLU A 150 11.63 -3.77 5.02
N TYR A 151 11.26 -3.69 3.75
CA TYR A 151 12.21 -3.75 2.64
C TYR A 151 12.55 -2.32 2.22
N THR A 152 13.83 -1.97 2.34
CA THR A 152 14.28 -0.56 2.30
C THR A 152 14.37 0.05 0.90
N GLU A 153 14.60 -0.74 -0.15
CA GLU A 153 14.76 -0.23 -1.52
C GLU A 153 14.11 -1.09 -2.63
N PRO A 154 12.85 -1.52 -2.50
CA PRO A 154 12.20 -2.28 -3.55
C PRO A 154 12.01 -1.42 -4.81
N ARG A 155 12.20 -2.05 -5.97
CA ARG A 155 11.98 -1.45 -7.29
C ARG A 155 10.81 -2.12 -7.97
N LEU A 156 9.81 -1.33 -8.37
CA LEU A 156 8.60 -1.83 -9.00
C LEU A 156 8.61 -1.52 -10.50
N ALA A 157 8.42 -2.54 -11.33
CA ALA A 157 8.17 -2.40 -12.76
C ALA A 157 6.74 -2.88 -13.07
N ILE A 158 5.97 -2.07 -13.80
CA ILE A 158 4.56 -2.32 -14.08
C ILE A 158 4.40 -2.65 -15.55
N TRP A 159 3.81 -3.81 -15.85
CA TRP A 159 3.37 -4.12 -17.20
C TRP A 159 2.11 -3.33 -17.54
N ARG A 160 2.18 -2.48 -18.56
CA ARG A 160 1.03 -1.72 -19.06
C ARG A 160 0.72 -2.06 -20.50
N LYS A 161 -0.58 -2.17 -20.79
CA LYS A 161 -1.09 -2.15 -22.16
C LYS A 161 -0.89 -0.74 -22.74
N VAL A 162 -0.44 -0.67 -23.98
CA VAL A 162 -0.41 0.56 -24.77
C VAL A 162 -1.70 0.58 -25.58
N ASP A 163 -2.45 1.67 -25.47
CA ASP A 163 -3.58 1.88 -26.35
C ASP A 163 -3.02 2.20 -27.74
N ASP A 164 -3.17 1.27 -28.69
CA ASP A 164 -2.86 1.56 -30.08
C ASP A 164 -3.78 2.71 -30.52
N PRO A 165 -3.26 3.80 -31.11
CA PRO A 165 -4.11 4.86 -31.62
C PRO A 165 -5.08 4.23 -32.64
N LEU A 166 -6.38 4.47 -32.45
CA LEU A 166 -7.40 4.09 -33.43
C LEU A 166 -6.94 4.59 -34.81
N PRO A 167 -7.04 3.78 -35.87
CA PRO A 167 -6.71 4.25 -37.21
C PRO A 167 -7.58 5.48 -37.49
N LEU A 168 -6.93 6.61 -37.78
CA LEU A 168 -7.60 7.81 -38.28
C LEU A 168 -8.45 7.38 -39.47
N ASP A 169 -9.75 7.72 -39.42
CA ASP A 169 -10.65 7.49 -40.55
C ASP A 169 -9.99 7.98 -41.85
N PRO A 170 -10.01 7.18 -42.94
CA PRO A 170 -9.50 7.66 -44.21
C PRO A 170 -10.27 8.94 -44.57
N ALA A 171 -9.51 10.00 -44.88
CA ALA A 171 -10.08 11.28 -45.28
C ALA A 171 -11.14 11.07 -46.37
N PRO A 172 -12.29 11.76 -46.31
CA PRO A 172 -13.33 11.62 -47.32
C PRO A 172 -12.72 11.91 -48.69
N GLU A 173 -12.87 10.97 -49.62
CA GLU A 173 -12.49 11.14 -51.02
C GLU A 173 -13.12 12.44 -51.52
N ALA A 174 -12.29 13.36 -51.98
CA ALA A 174 -12.75 14.56 -52.66
C ALA A 174 -13.37 14.13 -53.99
N ASP A 175 -14.71 14.18 -54.06
CA ASP A 175 -15.49 14.01 -55.28
C ASP A 175 -14.87 14.84 -56.43
N ARG A 176 -14.57 14.17 -57.54
CA ARG A 176 -14.21 14.74 -58.84
C ARG A 176 -15.29 14.45 -59.85
#